data_AF-A0A2E9RYH1-F1
#
_entry.id   AF-A0A2E9RYH1-F1
#
_cell.length_a   1.000
_cell.length_b   1.000
_cell.length_c   1.000
_cell.angle_alpha   90.00
_cell.angle_beta   90.00
_cell.angle_gamma   90.00
#
_symmetry.space_group_name_H-M   'P 1'
#
loop_
_entity.id
_entity.type
_entity.pdbx_description
1 polymer ?
#
loop_
_entity_poly.entity_id
_entity_poly.type
_entity_poly.pdbx_seq_one_letter_code
_entity_poly.pdbx_strand_id
1 'polypeptide(L)'
;MSHVPHAQPSQYKDGKKIVQVIRGLHKEGKLNEQQSLPFASRRPPEELYDLQSDPHELVNLATDPTHRDRLATMRKVLYQRMVETRDMGLIPEPILEDVGREAGNKYLAFLKTDYSKQTRRLIEVITSGEANESYKLLGFAKSSDPSTRYWAAVWLGVNKTEKSKATLLKLTTDPVPTVRVAAIQALCKFVDLSHLKPLFDHIKDPNLLVGMFALRAIEELGDAGKAHREAIATAQKSKYEFSRRIARRLTAKWP
;
A
#
# COMPACT_ATOMS: atom_id res chain seq x y z
N MET A 1 5.52 3.41 -3.73
CA MET A 1 4.25 3.86 -3.12
C MET A 1 4.53 4.65 -1.86
N SER A 2 4.27 5.94 -1.89
CA SER A 2 4.67 6.94 -0.89
C SER A 2 3.83 6.93 0.40
N HIS A 3 2.69 6.22 0.42
CA HIS A 3 1.79 6.15 1.57
C HIS A 3 2.24 5.23 2.72
N VAL A 4 3.40 4.56 2.59
CA VAL A 4 3.98 3.69 3.63
C VAL A 4 5.49 3.92 3.80
N PRO A 5 6.03 3.76 5.03
CA PRO A 5 7.47 3.88 5.31
C PRO A 5 8.34 2.90 4.51
N HIS A 6 9.63 3.21 4.33
CA HIS A 6 10.60 2.24 3.80
C HIS A 6 10.80 1.04 4.73
N ALA A 7 10.85 1.30 6.05
CA ALA A 7 11.10 0.32 7.09
C ALA A 7 9.83 -0.49 7.46
N GLN A 8 9.10 -0.95 6.45
CA GLN A 8 8.00 -1.89 6.57
C GLN A 8 8.42 -3.18 7.32
N PRO A 9 7.55 -3.78 8.14
CA PRO A 9 7.84 -5.05 8.79
C PRO A 9 8.17 -6.15 7.78
N SER A 10 9.31 -6.80 7.96
CA SER A 10 9.87 -7.87 7.13
C SER A 10 10.59 -8.88 8.01
N GLN A 11 10.11 -10.12 8.06
CA GLN A 11 10.67 -11.16 8.94
C GLN A 11 12.18 -11.36 8.75
N TYR A 12 12.66 -11.29 7.51
CA TYR A 12 14.08 -11.45 7.20
C TYR A 12 14.93 -10.29 7.72
N LYS A 13 14.48 -9.04 7.51
CA LYS A 13 15.25 -7.85 7.92
C LYS A 13 15.13 -7.60 9.43
N ASP A 14 13.93 -7.77 10.00
CA ASP A 14 13.64 -7.46 11.41
C ASP A 14 14.33 -8.41 12.41
N GLY A 15 14.75 -9.60 11.96
CA GLY A 15 15.57 -10.50 12.77
C GLY A 15 17.03 -10.04 12.93
N LYS A 16 17.50 -9.10 12.12
CA LYS A 16 18.91 -8.65 12.16
C LYS A 16 19.12 -7.66 13.30
N LYS A 17 20.22 -7.82 14.05
CA LYS A 17 20.56 -6.96 15.20
C LYS A 17 20.59 -5.47 14.84
N ILE A 18 21.13 -5.13 13.67
CA ILE A 18 21.16 -3.74 13.18
C ILE A 18 19.76 -3.13 13.07
N VAL A 19 18.78 -3.88 12.56
CA VAL A 19 17.40 -3.43 12.40
C VAL A 19 16.69 -3.31 13.76
N GLN A 20 16.97 -4.23 14.68
CA GLN A 20 16.43 -4.16 16.05
C GLN A 20 16.94 -2.93 16.81
N VAL A 21 18.25 -2.64 16.70
CA VAL A 21 18.87 -1.47 17.34
C VAL A 21 18.30 -0.18 16.77
N ILE A 22 18.29 -0.01 15.45
CA ILE A 22 17.80 1.23 14.83
C ILE A 22 16.29 1.45 15.07
N ARG A 23 15.47 0.39 15.10
CA ARG A 23 14.05 0.49 15.50
C ARG A 23 13.89 0.88 16.97
N GLY A 24 14.77 0.40 17.86
CA GLY A 24 14.79 0.79 19.27
C GLY A 24 15.13 2.27 19.44
N LEU A 25 16.23 2.71 18.83
CA LEU A 25 16.66 4.11 18.85
C LEU A 25 15.61 5.06 18.25
N HIS A 26 14.91 4.64 17.19
CA HIS A 26 13.81 5.40 16.61
C HIS A 26 12.66 5.57 17.62
N LYS A 27 12.27 4.50 18.34
CA LYS A 27 11.23 4.57 19.38
C LYS A 27 11.65 5.45 20.56
N GLU A 28 12.94 5.49 20.87
CA GLU A 28 13.53 6.33 21.92
C GLU A 28 13.77 7.79 21.48
N GLY A 29 13.52 8.14 20.21
CA GLY A 29 13.77 9.49 19.67
C GLY A 29 15.25 9.87 19.56
N LYS A 30 16.15 8.87 19.50
CA LYS A 30 17.61 9.08 19.51
C LYS A 30 18.25 9.15 18.12
N LEU A 31 17.48 8.91 17.07
CA LEU A 31 17.97 9.02 15.69
C LEU A 31 17.96 10.47 15.24
N ASN A 32 18.93 10.84 14.40
CA ASN A 32 18.88 12.12 13.70
C ASN A 32 17.81 12.09 12.58
N GLU A 33 17.62 13.24 11.91
CA GLU A 33 16.64 13.38 10.83
C GLU A 33 16.84 12.36 9.72
N GLN A 34 18.05 12.26 9.17
CA GLN A 34 18.38 11.33 8.08
C GLN A 34 18.16 9.86 8.46
N GLN A 35 18.59 9.47 9.66
CA GLN A 35 18.42 8.11 10.19
C GLN A 35 16.95 7.76 10.45
N SER A 36 16.09 8.77 10.65
CA SER A 36 14.66 8.61 10.89
C SER A 36 13.84 8.47 9.59
N LEU A 37 14.37 8.92 8.45
CA LEU A 37 13.68 8.88 7.15
C LEU A 37 13.09 7.51 6.79
N PRO A 38 13.76 6.37 7.02
CA PRO A 38 13.18 5.06 6.70
C PRO A 38 11.88 4.75 7.47
N PHE A 39 11.66 5.39 8.62
CA PHE A 39 10.50 5.20 9.47
C PHE A 39 9.39 6.24 9.25
N ALA A 40 9.61 7.23 8.38
CA ALA A 40 8.61 8.24 8.07
C ALA A 40 7.29 7.59 7.63
N SER A 41 6.18 8.05 8.24
CA SER A 41 4.85 7.48 7.97
C SER A 41 4.42 7.66 6.52
N ARG A 42 4.89 8.73 5.88
CA ARG A 42 4.79 8.99 4.44
C ARG A 42 6.17 9.28 3.89
N ARG A 43 6.41 8.81 2.68
CA ARG A 43 7.61 9.13 1.91
C ARG A 43 7.31 10.27 0.94
N PRO A 44 8.34 11.00 0.48
CA PRO A 44 8.19 11.89 -0.66
C PRO A 44 7.55 11.14 -1.84
N PRO A 45 6.61 11.76 -2.58
CA PRO A 45 6.07 11.18 -3.82
C PRO A 45 7.17 10.89 -4.85
N GLU A 46 8.18 11.76 -4.87
CA GLU A 46 9.31 11.69 -5.78
C GLU A 46 10.61 12.01 -5.04
N GLU A 47 11.68 11.35 -5.49
CA GLU A 47 13.02 11.50 -4.97
C GLU A 47 13.96 11.73 -6.17
N LEU A 48 14.77 12.79 -6.11
CA LEU A 48 15.74 13.15 -7.15
C LEU A 48 17.07 13.44 -6.48
N TYR A 49 18.13 12.75 -6.90
CA TYR A 49 19.45 12.87 -6.30
C TYR A 49 20.50 13.18 -7.38
N ASP A 50 21.49 13.98 -7.02
CA ASP A 50 22.73 14.11 -7.77
C ASP A 50 23.77 13.16 -7.21
N LEU A 51 23.98 12.02 -7.87
CA LEU A 51 24.88 10.97 -7.40
C LEU A 51 26.37 11.38 -7.42
N GLN A 52 26.74 12.47 -8.07
CA GLN A 52 28.13 12.95 -8.08
C GLN A 52 28.43 13.74 -6.80
N SER A 53 27.54 14.66 -6.42
CA SER A 53 27.70 15.48 -5.23
C SER A 53 27.13 14.83 -3.96
N ASP A 54 26.17 13.91 -4.11
CA ASP A 54 25.53 13.13 -3.04
C ASP A 54 25.50 11.63 -3.38
N PRO A 55 26.64 10.91 -3.24
CA PRO A 55 26.72 9.48 -3.53
C PRO A 55 25.88 8.59 -2.60
N HIS A 56 25.33 9.15 -1.53
CA HIS A 56 24.56 8.42 -0.51
C HIS A 56 23.06 8.77 -0.54
N GLU A 57 22.62 9.57 -1.51
CA GLU A 57 21.20 9.90 -1.74
C GLU A 57 20.52 10.48 -0.48
N LEU A 58 21.25 11.32 0.27
CA LEU A 58 20.80 11.92 1.51
C LEU A 58 20.02 13.22 1.30
N VAL A 59 20.21 13.90 0.16
CA VAL A 59 19.61 15.20 -0.15
C VAL A 59 18.66 15.07 -1.33
N ASN A 60 17.36 14.96 -1.04
CA ASN A 60 16.33 14.90 -2.07
C ASN A 60 16.10 16.29 -2.71
N LEU A 61 16.46 16.43 -3.98
CA LEU A 61 16.33 17.62 -4.81
C LEU A 61 14.95 17.76 -5.47
N ALA A 62 14.01 16.83 -5.26
CA ALA A 62 12.73 16.82 -5.95
C ALA A 62 11.84 18.04 -5.66
N THR A 63 12.03 18.68 -4.51
CA THR A 63 11.31 19.91 -4.12
C THR A 63 12.07 21.18 -4.48
N ASP A 64 13.30 21.08 -4.97
CA ASP A 64 14.11 22.24 -5.35
C ASP A 64 13.60 22.83 -6.70
N PRO A 65 13.18 24.11 -6.73
CA PRO A 65 12.71 24.75 -7.96
C PRO A 65 13.74 24.73 -9.10
N THR A 66 15.04 24.73 -8.80
CA THR A 66 16.13 24.72 -9.79
C THR A 66 16.16 23.43 -10.60
N HIS A 67 15.68 22.32 -10.04
CA HIS A 67 15.66 21.00 -10.67
C HIS A 67 14.29 20.61 -11.25
N ARG A 68 13.32 21.53 -11.23
CA ARG A 68 11.93 21.28 -11.66
C ARG A 68 11.81 20.71 -13.08
N ASP A 69 12.55 21.28 -14.04
CA ASP A 69 12.49 20.87 -15.44
C ASP A 69 13.11 19.49 -15.66
N ARG A 70 14.19 19.18 -14.93
CA ARG A 70 14.82 17.85 -14.95
C ARG A 70 13.86 16.81 -14.39
N LEU A 71 13.25 17.08 -13.23
CA LEU A 71 12.27 16.19 -12.61
C LEU A 71 11.08 15.96 -13.55
N ALA A 72 10.52 17.02 -14.14
CA ALA A 72 9.41 16.92 -15.08
C ALA A 72 9.77 16.07 -16.32
N THR A 73 10.99 16.23 -16.84
CA THR A 73 11.49 15.44 -17.96
C THR A 73 11.59 13.96 -17.60
N MET A 74 12.22 13.63 -16.47
CA MET A 74 12.37 12.24 -16.01
C MET A 74 11.02 11.58 -15.73
N ARG A 75 10.09 12.30 -15.09
CA ARG A 75 8.72 11.85 -14.85
C ARG A 75 8.00 11.52 -16.17
N LYS A 76 8.12 12.38 -17.18
CA LYS A 76 7.51 12.16 -18.49
C LYS A 76 8.05 10.89 -19.15
N VAL A 77 9.38 10.68 -19.13
CA VAL A 77 10.00 9.46 -19.70
C VAL A 77 9.52 8.22 -18.95
N LEU A 78 9.49 8.25 -17.61
CA LEU A 78 9.01 7.14 -16.79
C LEU A 78 7.56 6.77 -17.12
N TYR A 79 6.64 7.74 -17.10
CA TYR A 79 5.23 7.47 -17.36
C TYR A 79 5.00 6.96 -18.78
N GLN A 80 5.72 7.51 -19.76
CA GLN A 80 5.65 7.00 -21.13
C GLN A 80 6.12 5.54 -21.19
N ARG A 81 7.23 5.21 -20.53
CA ARG A 81 7.74 3.83 -20.47
C ARG A 81 6.74 2.90 -19.81
N MET A 82 6.16 3.28 -18.67
CA MET A 82 5.16 2.47 -17.95
C MET A 82 3.95 2.16 -18.83
N VAL A 83 3.50 3.14 -19.62
CA VAL A 83 2.39 2.97 -20.56
C VAL A 83 2.77 2.05 -21.72
N GLU A 84 3.97 2.23 -22.30
CA GLU A 84 4.47 1.41 -23.41
C GLU A 84 4.69 -0.05 -23.01
N THR A 85 5.30 -0.28 -21.86
CA THR A 85 5.59 -1.63 -21.35
C THR A 85 4.40 -2.26 -20.64
N ARG A 86 3.30 -1.51 -20.51
CA ARG A 86 2.09 -1.99 -19.82
C ARG A 86 2.42 -2.44 -18.41
N ASP A 87 2.93 -1.51 -17.61
CA ASP A 87 3.44 -1.82 -16.28
C ASP A 87 2.30 -2.28 -15.33
N MET A 88 2.39 -3.55 -14.91
CA MET A 88 1.44 -4.18 -13.97
C MET A 88 1.73 -3.84 -12.51
N GLY A 89 2.86 -3.20 -12.20
CA GLY A 89 3.28 -2.91 -10.83
C GLY A 89 2.34 -1.99 -10.06
N LEU A 90 1.43 -1.29 -10.75
CA LEU A 90 0.39 -0.47 -10.14
C LEU A 90 -0.91 -1.23 -9.84
N ILE A 91 -1.07 -2.46 -10.32
CA ILE A 91 -2.24 -3.29 -10.04
C ILE A 91 -2.02 -4.02 -8.71
N PRO A 92 -2.95 -3.93 -7.75
CA PRO A 92 -2.85 -4.69 -6.50
C PRO A 92 -2.77 -6.20 -6.77
N GLU A 93 -1.80 -6.87 -6.17
CA GLU A 93 -1.51 -8.29 -6.43
C GLU A 93 -2.73 -9.22 -6.34
N PRO A 94 -3.65 -9.09 -5.36
CA PRO A 94 -4.79 -10.00 -5.32
C PRO A 94 -5.74 -9.76 -6.51
N ILE A 95 -5.91 -8.52 -6.97
CA ILE A 95 -6.72 -8.22 -8.17
C ILE A 95 -6.06 -8.84 -9.40
N LEU A 96 -4.72 -8.74 -9.51
CA LEU A 96 -3.96 -9.37 -10.58
C LEU A 96 -4.05 -10.91 -10.55
N GLU A 97 -4.13 -11.51 -9.36
CA GLU A 97 -4.34 -12.95 -9.18
C GLU A 97 -5.70 -13.40 -9.68
N ASP A 98 -6.78 -12.69 -9.33
CA ASP A 98 -8.13 -13.04 -9.78
C ASP A 98 -8.24 -12.94 -11.31
N VAL A 99 -7.73 -11.85 -11.89
CA VAL A 99 -7.65 -11.67 -13.36
C VAL A 99 -6.87 -12.80 -14.02
N GLY A 100 -5.75 -13.21 -13.41
CA GLY A 100 -4.95 -14.33 -13.91
C GLY A 100 -5.66 -15.68 -13.83
N ARG A 101 -6.43 -15.91 -12.76
CA ARG A 101 -7.21 -17.14 -12.58
C ARG A 101 -8.34 -17.23 -13.60
N GLU A 102 -9.08 -16.15 -13.83
CA GLU A 102 -10.18 -16.09 -14.80
C GLU A 102 -9.70 -16.31 -16.23
N ALA A 103 -8.55 -15.73 -16.58
CA ALA A 103 -7.97 -15.85 -17.92
C ALA A 103 -7.05 -17.08 -18.10
N GLY A 104 -6.84 -17.88 -17.05
CA GLY A 104 -5.92 -19.03 -17.03
C GLY A 104 -4.42 -18.69 -16.98
N ASN A 105 -4.03 -17.46 -17.29
CA ASN A 105 -2.65 -16.97 -17.15
C ASN A 105 -2.63 -15.46 -16.95
N LYS A 106 -1.97 -14.98 -15.89
CA LYS A 106 -1.77 -13.54 -15.59
C LYS A 106 -1.24 -12.75 -16.78
N TYR A 107 -0.24 -13.29 -17.46
CA TYR A 107 0.39 -12.65 -18.62
C TYR A 107 -0.59 -12.50 -19.79
N LEU A 108 -1.36 -13.56 -20.09
CA LEU A 108 -2.32 -13.55 -21.21
C LEU A 108 -3.57 -12.74 -20.93
N ALA A 109 -4.06 -12.75 -19.68
CA ALA A 109 -5.15 -11.91 -19.21
C ALA A 109 -4.87 -10.45 -19.57
N PHE A 110 -3.64 -10.05 -19.26
CA PHE A 110 -3.19 -8.68 -19.36
C PHE A 110 -2.92 -8.22 -20.79
N LEU A 111 -2.36 -9.09 -21.66
CA LEU A 111 -2.24 -8.76 -23.09
C LEU A 111 -3.59 -8.44 -23.74
N LYS A 112 -4.67 -9.08 -23.27
CA LYS A 112 -6.03 -8.93 -23.78
C LYS A 112 -6.82 -7.79 -23.14
N THR A 113 -6.56 -7.44 -21.89
CA THR A 113 -7.37 -6.46 -21.12
C THR A 113 -6.68 -5.11 -20.89
N ASP A 114 -5.36 -5.02 -21.05
CA ASP A 114 -4.67 -3.75 -20.89
C ASP A 114 -4.62 -2.92 -22.18
N TYR A 115 -5.42 -1.86 -22.17
CA TYR A 115 -5.51 -0.87 -23.25
C TYR A 115 -4.57 0.33 -23.04
N SER A 116 -3.58 0.25 -22.15
CA SER A 116 -2.68 1.36 -21.76
C SER A 116 -3.38 2.52 -21.03
N LYS A 117 -4.70 2.65 -21.20
CA LYS A 117 -5.60 3.55 -20.48
C LYS A 117 -5.72 3.19 -19.00
N GLN A 118 -5.57 1.91 -18.65
CA GLN A 118 -5.58 1.48 -17.25
C GLN A 118 -4.34 2.02 -16.53
N THR A 119 -3.13 1.79 -17.06
CA THR A 119 -1.88 2.31 -16.48
C THR A 119 -1.94 3.83 -16.28
N ARG A 120 -2.39 4.59 -17.29
CA ARG A 120 -2.57 6.05 -17.16
C ARG A 120 -3.52 6.43 -16.02
N ARG A 121 -4.66 5.75 -15.90
CA ARG A 121 -5.64 5.98 -14.82
C ARG A 121 -5.07 5.62 -13.44
N LEU A 122 -4.29 4.55 -13.35
CA LEU A 122 -3.64 4.15 -12.10
C LEU A 122 -2.56 5.15 -11.68
N ILE A 123 -1.78 5.68 -12.62
CA ILE A 123 -0.86 6.80 -12.37
C ILE A 123 -1.65 8.01 -11.85
N GLU A 124 -2.77 8.34 -12.49
CA GLU A 124 -3.59 9.51 -12.13
C GLU A 124 -4.18 9.40 -10.72
N VAL A 125 -4.81 8.26 -10.35
CA VAL A 125 -5.38 8.10 -9.00
C VAL A 125 -4.30 8.11 -7.91
N ILE A 126 -3.11 7.57 -8.18
CA ILE A 126 -2.00 7.58 -7.22
C ILE A 126 -1.46 8.99 -7.04
N THR A 127 -1.16 9.70 -8.13
CA THR A 127 -0.62 11.06 -8.08
C THR A 127 -1.63 12.07 -7.51
N SER A 128 -2.92 11.92 -7.81
CA SER A 128 -3.99 12.68 -7.14
C SER A 128 -4.06 12.38 -5.64
N GLY A 129 -3.77 11.15 -5.24
CA GLY A 129 -3.63 10.75 -3.85
C GLY A 129 -2.49 11.47 -3.14
N GLU A 130 -1.32 11.49 -3.77
CA GLU A 130 -0.11 12.15 -3.29
C GLU A 130 -0.30 13.67 -3.16
N ALA A 131 -0.98 14.28 -4.12
CA ALA A 131 -1.33 15.71 -4.13
C ALA A 131 -2.55 16.07 -3.26
N ASN A 132 -3.17 15.09 -2.57
CA ASN A 132 -4.36 15.28 -1.75
C ASN A 132 -5.57 15.89 -2.50
N GLU A 133 -5.75 15.53 -3.77
CA GLU A 133 -6.86 15.97 -4.62
C GLU A 133 -8.15 15.18 -4.31
N SER A 134 -8.71 15.40 -3.11
CA SER A 134 -9.83 14.60 -2.59
C SER A 134 -11.05 14.52 -3.52
N TYR A 135 -11.36 15.59 -4.26
CA TYR A 135 -12.47 15.57 -5.23
C TYR A 135 -12.27 14.50 -6.32
N LYS A 136 -11.04 14.39 -6.86
CA LYS A 136 -10.72 13.38 -7.88
C LYS A 136 -10.77 11.97 -7.28
N LEU A 137 -10.22 11.78 -6.07
CA LEU A 137 -10.27 10.50 -5.37
C LEU A 137 -11.70 9.99 -5.16
N LEU A 138 -12.64 10.88 -4.82
CA LEU A 138 -14.06 10.55 -4.70
C LEU A 138 -14.69 10.13 -6.05
N GLY A 139 -14.19 10.68 -7.16
CA GLY A 139 -14.54 10.24 -8.50
C GLY A 139 -13.97 8.85 -8.82
N PHE A 140 -12.69 8.63 -8.55
CA PHE A 140 -11.99 7.36 -8.77
C PHE A 140 -12.60 6.20 -7.97
N ALA A 141 -13.13 6.46 -6.78
CA ALA A 141 -13.86 5.49 -5.98
C ALA A 141 -15.10 4.89 -6.67
N LYS A 142 -15.60 5.52 -7.75
CA LYS A 142 -16.74 5.06 -8.55
C LYS A 142 -16.32 4.39 -9.87
N SER A 143 -15.01 4.22 -10.11
CA SER A 143 -14.48 3.63 -11.33
C SER A 143 -14.99 2.19 -11.53
N SER A 144 -15.25 1.81 -12.78
CA SER A 144 -15.51 0.40 -13.14
C SER A 144 -14.30 -0.49 -12.88
N ASP A 145 -13.09 0.08 -12.95
CA ASP A 145 -11.83 -0.63 -12.70
C ASP A 145 -11.57 -0.80 -11.18
N PRO A 146 -11.47 -2.03 -10.66
CA PRO A 146 -11.30 -2.28 -9.23
C PRO A 146 -9.94 -1.81 -8.68
N SER A 147 -8.88 -1.83 -9.49
CA SER A 147 -7.57 -1.31 -9.09
C SER A 147 -7.61 0.19 -8.82
N THR A 148 -8.35 0.94 -9.64
CA THR A 148 -8.60 2.37 -9.42
C THR A 148 -9.39 2.60 -8.13
N ARG A 149 -10.44 1.81 -7.85
CA ARG A 149 -11.21 1.93 -6.59
C ARG A 149 -10.37 1.58 -5.37
N TYR A 150 -9.51 0.57 -5.47
CA TYR A 150 -8.54 0.22 -4.42
C TYR A 150 -7.63 1.40 -4.09
N TRP A 151 -6.99 2.02 -5.10
CA TRP A 151 -6.11 3.17 -4.87
C TRP A 151 -6.85 4.37 -4.31
N ALA A 152 -8.08 4.62 -4.77
CA ALA A 152 -8.93 5.64 -4.19
C ALA A 152 -9.18 5.37 -2.70
N ALA A 153 -9.54 4.13 -2.32
CA ALA A 153 -9.76 3.77 -0.91
C ALA A 153 -8.51 3.99 -0.04
N VAL A 154 -7.35 3.54 -0.52
CA VAL A 154 -6.06 3.72 0.17
C VAL A 154 -5.80 5.21 0.40
N TRP A 155 -5.85 6.02 -0.67
CA TRP A 155 -5.51 7.43 -0.59
C TRP A 155 -6.54 8.27 0.19
N LEU A 156 -7.83 7.94 0.10
CA LEU A 156 -8.86 8.55 0.95
C LEU A 156 -8.58 8.28 2.45
N GLY A 157 -8.15 7.07 2.80
CA GLY A 157 -7.76 6.72 4.17
C GLY A 157 -6.46 7.40 4.63
N VAL A 158 -5.51 7.58 3.72
CA VAL A 158 -4.23 8.27 4.00
C VAL A 158 -4.43 9.77 4.18
N ASN A 159 -5.26 10.37 3.34
CA ASN A 159 -5.51 11.82 3.33
C ASN A 159 -6.54 12.27 4.37
N LYS A 160 -7.37 11.35 4.88
CA LYS A 160 -8.24 11.59 6.05
C LYS A 160 -9.15 12.80 5.90
N THR A 161 -9.70 13.03 4.72
CA THR A 161 -10.63 14.15 4.49
C THR A 161 -12.04 13.77 4.92
N GLU A 162 -12.79 14.67 5.54
CA GLU A 162 -14.11 14.36 6.15
C GLU A 162 -15.09 13.69 5.17
N LYS A 163 -15.12 14.16 3.92
CA LYS A 163 -15.98 13.63 2.85
C LYS A 163 -15.64 12.19 2.46
N SER A 164 -14.47 11.68 2.86
CA SER A 164 -14.03 10.31 2.58
C SER A 164 -14.85 9.25 3.32
N LYS A 165 -15.38 9.56 4.52
CA LYS A 165 -16.03 8.55 5.39
C LYS A 165 -17.18 7.82 4.68
N ALA A 166 -18.12 8.57 4.10
CA ALA A 166 -19.28 7.99 3.43
C ALA A 166 -18.89 7.15 2.20
N THR A 167 -17.84 7.56 1.48
CA THR A 167 -17.35 6.83 0.31
C THR A 167 -16.64 5.55 0.73
N LEU A 168 -15.77 5.62 1.74
CA LEU A 168 -15.09 4.45 2.29
C LEU A 168 -16.09 3.43 2.86
N LEU A 169 -17.14 3.89 3.55
CA LEU A 169 -18.19 3.01 4.06
C LEU A 169 -18.88 2.22 2.92
N LYS A 170 -19.17 2.87 1.80
CA LYS A 170 -19.72 2.20 0.61
C LYS A 170 -18.74 1.17 0.01
N LEU A 171 -17.45 1.46 0.03
CA LEU A 171 -16.43 0.53 -0.49
C LEU A 171 -16.20 -0.69 0.42
N THR A 172 -16.70 -0.69 1.67
CA THR A 172 -16.64 -1.89 2.52
C THR A 172 -17.52 -3.03 2.02
N THR A 173 -18.46 -2.75 1.10
CA THR A 173 -19.32 -3.75 0.45
C THR A 173 -19.01 -3.91 -1.04
N ASP A 174 -17.84 -3.44 -1.50
CA ASP A 174 -17.39 -3.59 -2.88
C ASP A 174 -17.39 -5.07 -3.34
N PRO A 175 -17.75 -5.37 -4.60
CA PRO A 175 -17.70 -6.75 -5.10
C PRO A 175 -16.30 -7.37 -5.00
N VAL A 176 -15.23 -6.58 -5.12
CA VAL A 176 -13.85 -7.09 -5.08
C VAL A 176 -13.32 -7.11 -3.64
N PRO A 177 -12.93 -8.28 -3.10
CA PRO A 177 -12.50 -8.42 -1.70
C PRO A 177 -11.37 -7.48 -1.28
N THR A 178 -10.38 -7.28 -2.14
CA THR A 178 -9.22 -6.40 -1.86
C THR A 178 -9.62 -4.93 -1.72
N VAL A 179 -10.65 -4.48 -2.44
CA VAL A 179 -11.17 -3.12 -2.29
C VAL A 179 -11.86 -2.98 -0.94
N ARG A 180 -12.63 -4.00 -0.51
CA ARG A 180 -13.21 -4.04 0.85
C ARG A 180 -12.14 -3.95 1.92
N VAL A 181 -11.08 -4.76 1.83
CA VAL A 181 -9.95 -4.75 2.77
C VAL A 181 -9.32 -3.35 2.87
N ALA A 182 -9.03 -2.71 1.74
CA ALA A 182 -8.47 -1.36 1.72
C ALA A 182 -9.41 -0.32 2.35
N ALA A 183 -10.71 -0.40 2.03
CA ALA A 183 -11.72 0.51 2.58
C ALA A 183 -11.90 0.35 4.09
N ILE A 184 -11.94 -0.89 4.58
CA ILE A 184 -12.02 -1.18 6.01
C ILE A 184 -10.76 -0.68 6.74
N GLN A 185 -9.58 -0.97 6.19
CA GLN A 185 -8.32 -0.48 6.75
C GLN A 185 -8.29 1.06 6.82
N ALA A 186 -8.74 1.72 5.75
CA ALA A 186 -8.85 3.18 5.68
C ALA A 186 -9.81 3.72 6.75
N LEU A 187 -10.99 3.12 6.93
CA LEU A 187 -11.92 3.49 8.00
C LEU A 187 -11.32 3.31 9.38
N CYS A 188 -10.60 2.21 9.63
CA CYS A 188 -9.95 2.00 10.93
C CYS A 188 -8.83 3.00 11.23
N LYS A 189 -8.06 3.41 10.21
CA LYS A 189 -7.01 4.44 10.35
C LYS A 189 -7.57 5.86 10.48
N PHE A 190 -8.76 6.11 9.94
CA PHE A 190 -9.33 7.45 9.83
C PHE A 190 -10.45 7.75 10.85
N VAL A 191 -11.35 6.78 11.09
CA VAL A 191 -12.57 6.94 11.89
C VAL A 191 -12.39 6.31 13.26
N ASP A 192 -12.56 4.98 13.34
CA ASP A 192 -12.41 4.21 14.57
C ASP A 192 -12.25 2.71 14.28
N LEU A 193 -11.85 1.95 15.30
CA LEU A 193 -11.57 0.52 15.20
C LEU A 193 -12.82 -0.38 15.18
N SER A 194 -14.05 0.16 15.28
CA SER A 194 -15.28 -0.66 15.27
C SER A 194 -15.47 -1.41 13.94
N HIS A 195 -14.93 -0.86 12.86
CA HIS A 195 -14.96 -1.47 11.53
C HIS A 195 -13.92 -2.59 11.32
N LEU A 196 -13.08 -2.91 12.31
CA LEU A 196 -11.97 -3.86 12.14
C LEU A 196 -12.44 -5.30 11.84
N LYS A 197 -13.57 -5.72 12.43
CA LYS A 197 -13.99 -7.13 12.49
C LYS A 197 -14.05 -7.83 11.12
N PRO A 198 -14.58 -7.23 10.04
CA PRO A 198 -14.64 -7.90 8.74
C PRO A 198 -13.26 -8.20 8.12
N LEU A 199 -12.16 -7.55 8.56
CA LEU A 199 -10.81 -7.93 8.10
C LEU A 199 -10.46 -9.37 8.48
N PHE A 200 -10.97 -9.89 9.60
CA PHE A 200 -10.68 -11.26 10.03
C PHE A 200 -11.35 -12.30 9.14
N ASP A 201 -12.51 -11.99 8.56
CA ASP A 201 -13.21 -12.87 7.63
C ASP A 201 -12.40 -13.00 6.32
N HIS A 202 -11.82 -11.89 5.86
CA HIS A 202 -10.96 -11.85 4.68
C HIS A 202 -9.66 -12.65 4.81
N ILE A 203 -9.21 -13.01 6.01
CA ILE A 203 -8.02 -13.88 6.21
C ILE A 203 -8.19 -15.24 5.51
N LYS A 204 -9.44 -15.73 5.42
CA LYS A 204 -9.78 -17.04 4.86
C LYS A 204 -10.25 -16.98 3.40
N ASP A 205 -10.04 -15.85 2.73
CA ASP A 205 -10.48 -15.66 1.34
C ASP A 205 -9.87 -16.73 0.40
N PRO A 206 -10.63 -17.27 -0.58
CA PRO A 206 -10.12 -18.22 -1.56
C PRO A 206 -8.95 -17.70 -2.40
N ASN A 207 -8.86 -16.39 -2.58
CA ASN A 207 -7.66 -15.74 -3.08
C ASN A 207 -6.72 -15.46 -1.90
N LEU A 208 -5.68 -16.29 -1.77
CA LEU A 208 -4.78 -16.26 -0.62
C LEU A 208 -4.03 -14.93 -0.45
N LEU A 209 -3.90 -14.14 -1.53
CA LEU A 209 -3.31 -12.79 -1.48
C LEU A 209 -4.25 -11.80 -0.78
N VAL A 210 -5.58 -11.94 -0.93
CA VAL A 210 -6.55 -11.15 -0.15
C VAL A 210 -6.36 -11.40 1.34
N GLY A 211 -6.22 -12.68 1.74
CA GLY A 211 -5.96 -13.03 3.13
C GLY A 211 -4.64 -12.48 3.67
N MET A 212 -3.59 -12.43 2.83
CA MET A 212 -2.32 -11.78 3.18
C MET A 212 -2.49 -10.27 3.35
N PHE A 213 -3.21 -9.60 2.44
CA PHE A 213 -3.51 -8.17 2.52
C PHE A 213 -4.33 -7.83 3.76
N ALA A 214 -5.30 -8.67 4.14
CA ALA A 214 -6.07 -8.50 5.37
C ALA A 214 -5.18 -8.60 6.63
N LEU A 215 -4.28 -9.59 6.69
CA LEU A 215 -3.30 -9.70 7.77
C LEU A 215 -2.37 -8.48 7.83
N ARG A 216 -1.97 -7.96 6.66
CA ARG A 216 -1.14 -6.75 6.59
C ARG A 216 -1.90 -5.51 7.05
N ALA A 217 -3.17 -5.39 6.67
CA ALA A 217 -4.04 -4.31 7.13
C ALA A 217 -4.15 -4.32 8.67
N ILE A 218 -4.37 -5.50 9.26
CA ILE A 218 -4.40 -5.69 10.72
C ILE A 218 -3.07 -5.30 11.36
N GLU A 219 -1.94 -5.71 10.78
CA GLU A 219 -0.61 -5.37 11.29
C GLU A 219 -0.36 -3.86 11.33
N GLU A 220 -0.80 -3.14 10.29
CA GLU A 220 -0.65 -1.68 10.21
C GLU A 220 -1.60 -0.92 11.14
N LEU A 221 -2.64 -1.58 11.67
CA LEU A 221 -3.52 -1.02 12.70
C LEU A 221 -2.97 -1.23 14.12
N GLY A 222 -1.73 -1.71 14.25
CA GLY A 222 -1.06 -1.85 15.53
C GLY A 222 -1.69 -2.96 16.39
N ASP A 223 -1.93 -2.68 17.66
CA ASP A 223 -2.41 -3.68 18.63
C ASP A 223 -3.93 -3.92 18.57
N ALA A 224 -4.64 -3.24 17.65
CA ALA A 224 -6.07 -3.43 17.43
C ALA A 224 -6.45 -4.89 17.13
N GLY A 225 -5.55 -5.65 16.48
CA GLY A 225 -5.73 -7.06 16.18
C GLY A 225 -5.60 -8.01 17.37
N LYS A 226 -5.10 -7.55 18.53
CA LYS A 226 -4.81 -8.41 19.69
C LYS A 226 -6.04 -9.18 20.19
N ALA A 227 -7.21 -8.53 20.22
CA ALA A 227 -8.46 -9.15 20.67
C ALA A 227 -8.93 -10.32 19.77
N HIS A 228 -8.42 -10.40 18.54
CA HIS A 228 -8.78 -11.44 17.56
C HIS A 228 -7.58 -12.33 17.23
N ARG A 229 -6.64 -12.47 18.18
CA ARG A 229 -5.41 -13.26 18.04
C ARG A 229 -5.65 -14.68 17.56
N GLU A 230 -6.72 -15.33 18.03
CA GLU A 230 -7.05 -16.71 17.62
C GLU A 230 -7.38 -16.81 16.13
N ALA A 231 -8.18 -15.87 15.60
CA ALA A 231 -8.49 -15.81 14.17
C ALA A 231 -7.22 -15.64 13.33
N ILE A 232 -6.31 -14.76 13.76
CA ILE A 232 -5.01 -14.54 13.11
C ILE A 232 -4.13 -15.78 13.20
N ALA A 233 -4.13 -16.50 14.33
CA ALA A 233 -3.34 -17.71 14.53
C ALA A 233 -3.70 -18.82 13.51
N THR A 234 -4.95 -18.87 13.04
CA THR A 234 -5.36 -19.84 12.01
C THR A 234 -4.55 -19.69 10.71
N ALA A 235 -4.14 -18.47 10.35
CA ALA A 235 -3.33 -18.21 9.16
C ALA A 235 -1.89 -18.73 9.24
N GLN A 236 -1.40 -19.14 10.42
CA GLN A 236 -0.12 -19.85 10.53
C GLN A 236 -0.09 -21.19 9.77
N LYS A 237 -1.27 -21.74 9.49
CA LYS A 237 -1.47 -22.96 8.68
C LYS A 237 -1.87 -22.65 7.23
N SER A 238 -1.90 -21.37 6.82
CA SER A 238 -2.26 -20.97 5.46
C SER A 238 -1.35 -21.63 4.42
N LYS A 239 -1.89 -21.96 3.24
CA LYS A 239 -1.10 -22.44 2.10
C LYS A 239 -0.13 -21.37 1.58
N TYR A 240 -0.44 -20.09 1.80
CA TYR A 240 0.41 -18.98 1.38
C TYR A 240 1.44 -18.62 2.44
N GLU A 241 2.72 -18.64 2.03
CA GLU A 241 3.83 -18.48 2.96
C GLU A 241 3.80 -17.13 3.68
N PHE A 242 3.56 -16.04 2.97
CA PHE A 242 3.58 -14.71 3.56
C PHE A 242 2.49 -14.54 4.62
N SER A 243 1.30 -15.14 4.44
CA SER A 243 0.26 -15.17 5.46
C SER A 243 0.73 -15.89 6.72
N ARG A 244 1.43 -17.04 6.59
CA ARG A 244 2.01 -17.75 7.74
C ARG A 244 3.03 -16.88 8.48
N ARG A 245 3.90 -16.19 7.74
CA ARG A 245 4.96 -15.35 8.31
C ARG A 245 4.37 -14.16 9.09
N ILE A 246 3.40 -13.44 8.51
CA ILE A 246 2.72 -12.31 9.18
C ILE A 246 1.97 -12.81 10.42
N ALA A 247 1.20 -13.90 10.29
CA ALA A 247 0.43 -14.45 11.40
C ALA A 247 1.33 -14.83 12.59
N ARG A 248 2.45 -15.54 12.37
CA ARG A 248 3.41 -15.87 13.42
C ARG A 248 3.97 -14.63 14.11
N ARG A 249 4.36 -13.63 13.33
CA ARG A 249 4.89 -12.36 13.85
C ARG A 249 3.87 -11.65 14.74
N LEU A 250 2.63 -11.53 14.30
CA LEU A 250 1.55 -10.91 15.08
C LEU A 250 1.25 -11.69 16.37
N THR A 251 1.12 -13.01 16.28
CA THR A 251 0.83 -13.84 17.47
C THR A 251 1.98 -13.91 18.47
N ALA A 252 3.23 -13.75 18.02
CA ALA A 252 4.39 -13.68 18.90
C ALA A 252 4.52 -12.31 19.59
N LYS A 253 4.07 -11.24 18.92
CA LYS A 253 4.02 -9.89 19.48
C LYS A 253 3.01 -9.76 20.62
N TRP A 254 1.89 -10.49 20.54
CA TRP A 254 0.81 -10.45 21.53
C TRP A 254 0.83 -11.72 22.39
N PRO A 255 1.41 -11.67 23.60
CA PRO A 255 1.25 -12.73 24.58
C PRO A 255 -0.21 -12.83 25.03
#